data_AF-A0A9D9G6B7-F1
#
_entry.id   AF-A0A9D9G6B7-F1
#
_cell.length_a   1.000
_cell.length_b   1.000
_cell.length_c   1.000
_cell.angle_alpha   90.00
_cell.angle_beta   90.00
_cell.angle_gamma   90.00
#
_symmetry.space_group_name_H-M   'P 1'
#
loop_
_entity.id
_entity.type
_entity.pdbx_description
1 polymer ?
#
loop_
_entity_poly.entity_id
_entity_poly.type
_entity_poly.pdbx_seq_one_letter_code
_entity_poly.pdbx_strand_id
1 'polypeptide(L)' 'MASPTSWQFYKEVESKILWVNICAQDLEGVAISINKWWKTRYPAYKIRIVSKKEFELVKMQAEKKEQ' A
#
# COMPACT_ATOMS: atom_id res chain seq x y z
N MET A 1 -5.22 9.58 -20.58
CA MET A 1 -5.16 10.13 -19.21
C MET A 1 -4.97 8.95 -18.27
N ALA A 2 -3.87 8.89 -17.52
CA ALA A 2 -3.71 7.83 -16.53
C ALA A 2 -4.77 8.07 -15.45
N SER A 3 -5.78 7.20 -15.38
CA SER A 3 -6.72 7.21 -14.26
C SER A 3 -5.89 7.19 -12.98
N PRO A 4 -6.14 8.07 -12.00
CA PRO A 4 -5.45 7.96 -10.72
C PRO A 4 -5.73 6.56 -10.19
N THR A 5 -4.68 5.74 -10.08
CA THR A 5 -4.81 4.40 -9.52
C THR A 5 -5.51 4.55 -8.17
N SER A 6 -6.62 3.85 -7.98
CA SER A 6 -7.49 4.03 -6.80
C SER A 6 -6.77 3.78 -5.47
N TRP A 7 -5.58 3.18 -5.51
CA TRP A 7 -4.64 3.06 -4.41
C TRP A 7 -3.18 3.07 -4.88
N GLN A 8 -2.27 3.31 -3.93
CA GLN A 8 -0.82 3.13 -4.06
C GLN A 8 -0.35 2.12 -3.00
N PHE A 9 0.72 1.38 -3.28
CA PHE A 9 1.31 0.48 -2.29
C PHE A 9 2.83 0.54 -2.28
N TYR A 10 3.40 0.23 -1.11
CA TYR A 10 4.82 0.04 -0.87
C TYR A 10 5.03 -1.31 -0.17
N LYS A 11 6.03 -2.06 -0.62
CA LYS A 11 6.34 -3.40 -0.12
C LYS A 11 7.57 -3.34 0.78
N GLU A 12 7.35 -3.45 2.08
CA GLU A 12 8.42 -3.57 3.07
C GLU A 12 8.82 -5.04 3.21
N VAL A 13 10.03 -5.38 2.78
CA VAL A 13 10.52 -6.77 2.74
C VAL A 13 10.90 -7.29 4.13
N GLU A 14 11.53 -6.44 4.96
CA GLU A 14 12.04 -6.79 6.29
C GLU A 14 10.92 -7.30 7.21
N SER A 15 9.86 -6.49 7.39
CA SER A 15 8.71 -6.83 8.24
C SER A 15 7.62 -7.64 7.52
N LYS A 16 7.77 -7.89 6.20
CA LYS A 16 6.74 -8.45 5.32
C LYS A 16 5.40 -7.71 5.40
N ILE A 17 5.44 -6.37 5.29
CA ILE A 17 4.24 -5.52 5.33
C ILE A 17 4.03 -4.87 3.97
N LEU A 18 2.78 -4.88 3.49
CA LEU A 18 2.29 -4.07 2.40
C LEU A 18 1.61 -2.84 2.98
N TRP A 19 2.25 -1.69 2.80
CA TRP A 19 1.68 -0.39 3.15
C TRP A 19 0.85 0.08 1.96
N VAL A 20 -0.38 0.51 2.21
CA VAL A 20 -1.33 0.88 1.16
C VAL A 20 -1.98 2.21 1.51
N ASN A 21 -2.00 3.13 0.56
CA ASN A 21 -2.76 4.37 0.63
C ASN A 21 -3.88 4.34 -0.40
N ILE A 22 -5.12 4.54 0.04
CA ILE A 22 -6.28 4.61 -0.86
C ILE A 22 -6.43 6.06 -1.33
N CYS A 23 -6.40 6.27 -2.64
CA CYS A 23 -6.46 7.60 -3.27
C CYS A 23 -7.85 7.92 -3.82
N ALA A 24 -8.84 7.06 -3.60
CA ALA A 24 -10.21 7.20 -4.08
C ALA A 24 -11.18 7.63 -2.97
N GLN A 25 -12.30 8.22 -3.35
CA GLN A 25 -13.40 8.54 -2.44
C GLN A 25 -14.18 7.29 -2.01
N ASP A 26 -14.34 6.31 -2.91
CA ASP A 26 -14.95 5.02 -2.59
C ASP A 26 -13.94 4.11 -1.86
N LEU A 27 -13.90 4.24 -0.53
CA LEU A 27 -12.99 3.47 0.31
C LEU A 27 -13.38 1.99 0.37
N GLU A 28 -14.68 1.67 0.36
CA GLU A 28 -15.18 0.31 0.58
C GLU A 28 -14.94 -0.58 -0.64
N GLY A 29 -15.33 -0.13 -1.83
CA GLY A 29 -15.11 -0.87 -3.07
C GLY A 29 -13.63 -1.10 -3.36
N VAL A 30 -12.80 -0.09 -3.03
CA VAL A 30 -11.35 -0.19 -3.17
C VAL A 30 -10.74 -1.13 -2.13
N ALA A 31 -11.16 -1.10 -0.86
CA ALA A 31 -10.68 -2.01 0.16
C ALA A 31 -10.95 -3.48 -0.18
N ILE A 32 -12.12 -3.80 -0.75
CA ILE A 32 -12.46 -5.15 -1.23
C ILE A 32 -11.49 -5.58 -2.34
N SER A 33 -11.24 -4.69 -3.31
CA SER A 33 -10.35 -4.94 -4.44
C SER A 33 -8.91 -5.19 -3.99
N ILE A 34 -8.41 -4.37 -3.07
CA ILE A 34 -7.11 -4.54 -2.43
C ILE A 34 -7.05 -5.88 -1.71
N ASN A 35 -8.09 -6.25 -0.94
CA ASN A 35 -8.12 -7.48 -0.16
C ASN A 35 -7.95 -8.75 -1.02
N LYS A 36 -8.63 -8.79 -2.18
CA LYS A 36 -8.47 -9.88 -3.16
C LYS A 36 -7.06 -9.88 -3.78
N TRP A 37 -6.58 -8.69 -4.15
CA TRP A 37 -5.29 -8.52 -4.81
C TRP A 37 -4.10 -8.95 -3.93
N TRP A 38 -4.00 -8.47 -2.69
CA TRP A 38 -2.82 -8.71 -1.85
C TRP A 38 -2.71 -10.18 -1.44
N LYS A 39 -3.84 -10.85 -1.13
CA LYS A 39 -3.86 -12.28 -0.79
C LYS A 39 -3.35 -13.15 -1.93
N THR A 40 -3.63 -12.74 -3.17
CA THR A 40 -3.21 -13.49 -4.37
C THR A 40 -1.74 -13.26 -4.68
N ARG A 41 -1.26 -12.01 -4.62
CA ARG A 41 0.09 -11.63 -5.04
C ARG A 41 1.15 -11.79 -3.95
N TYR A 42 0.74 -11.64 -2.68
CA TYR A 42 1.64 -11.57 -1.53
C TYR A 42 1.03 -12.30 -0.31
N PRO A 43 0.74 -13.62 -0.42
CA PRO A 43 0.05 -14.36 0.64
C PRO A 43 0.79 -14.40 1.98
N ALA A 44 2.13 -14.23 1.96
CA ALA A 44 2.98 -14.24 3.15
C ALA A 44 3.13 -12.87 3.83
N TYR A 45 2.49 -11.82 3.30
CA TYR A 45 2.63 -10.45 3.79
C TYR A 45 1.40 -10.04 4.60
N LYS A 46 1.58 -9.12 5.56
CA LYS A 46 0.46 -8.42 6.21
C LYS A 46 0.15 -7.15 5.44
N ILE A 47 -1.08 -6.67 5.50
CA ILE A 47 -1.48 -5.40 4.88
C ILE A 47 -1.77 -4.33 5.94
N ARG A 48 -1.35 -3.10 5.67
CA ARG A 48 -1.66 -1.90 6.45
C ARG A 48 -2.18 -0.82 5.52
N ILE A 49 -3.45 -0.44 5.71
CA ILE A 49 -4.03 0.72 5.04
C ILE A 49 -3.75 1.94 5.91
N VAL A 50 -3.13 2.97 5.34
CA VAL A 50 -2.65 4.16 6.04
C VAL A 50 -3.01 5.43 5.28
N SER A 51 -2.91 6.58 5.95
CA SER A 51 -3.07 7.88 5.32
C SER A 51 -1.94 8.17 4.32
N LYS A 52 -2.18 9.08 3.37
CA LYS A 52 -1.14 9.56 2.45
C LYS A 52 0.11 10.05 3.18
N LYS A 53 -0.05 10.80 4.28
CA LYS A 53 1.09 11.33 5.04
C LYS A 53 1.96 10.21 5.62
N GLU A 54 1.33 9.21 6.22
CA GLU A 54 2.04 8.06 6.80
C GLU A 54 2.68 7.17 5.72
N PHE A 55 2.00 6.98 4.59
CA PHE A 55 2.52 6.26 3.44
C PHE A 55 3.83 6.86 2.90
N GLU A 56 3.86 8.18 2.68
CA GLU A 56 5.07 8.89 2.24
C GLU A 56 6.19 8.80 3.28
N LEU A 57 5.87 8.90 4.58
CA LEU A 57 6.86 8.75 5.65
C LEU A 57 7.51 7.36 5.65
N VAL A 58 6.72 6.29 5.52
CA VAL A 58 7.24 4.91 5.44
C VAL A 58 8.16 4.75 4.23
N LYS A 59 7.74 5.28 3.07
CA LYS A 59 8.53 5.22 1.84
C LYS A 59 9.87 5.95 1.99
N MET A 60 9.87 7.17 2.53
CA MET A 60 11.09 7.95 2.76
C MET A 60 12.04 7.28 3.77
N GLN A 61 11.51 6.63 4.80
CA GLN A 61 12.33 5.89 5.76
C GLN A 61 12.99 4.66 5.14
N ALA A 62 12.28 3.96 4.26
CA ALA A 62 12.84 2.83 3.53
C ALA A 62 13.98 3.25 2.59
N GLU A 63 13.78 4.31 1.81
CA GLU A 63 14.82 4.83 0.90
C GLU A 63 16.10 5.25 1.64
N LYS A 64 15.97 5.74 2.89
CA LYS A 64 17.12 6.07 3.74
C LYS A 64 17.86 4.84 4.31
N LYS A 65 17.20 3.68 4.43
CA LYS A 65 17.85 2.44 4.89
C LYS A 65 18.67 1.77 3.79
N GLU A 66 18.39 2.09 2.52
CA GLU A 66 19.07 1.51 1.35
C GLU A 66 20.29 2.36 0.88
N GLN A 67 20.57 3.50 1.52
CA GLN A 67 21.77 4.33 1.34
C GLN A 67 22.81 4.05 2.41
#